data_AF-A0A434EHT3-F1
#
_entry.id   AF-A0A434EHT3-F1
#
_cell.length_a   1.000
_cell.length_b   1.000
_cell.length_c   1.000
_cell.angle_alpha   90.00
_cell.angle_beta   90.00
_cell.angle_gamma   90.00
#
_symmetry.space_group_name_H-M   'P 1'
#
loop_
_entity.id
_entity.type
_entity.pdbx_description
1 polymer ?
#
loop_
_entity_poly.entity_id
_entity_poly.type
_entity_poly.pdbx_seq_one_letter_code
_entity_poly.pdbx_strand_id
1 'polypeptide(L)'
;DRMLEKGAVDEVKQLASLGLDSDLPAMKAIGVRELQAAIAGELSFPEAIERAKIATRQYAKRQATWFRHQLGPEWLRLRPDDRAGSTISDAFSSAT
;
A
#
# COMPACT_ATOMS: atom_id res chain seq x y z
N ASP A 1 6.28 8.64 -4.22
CA ASP A 1 7.22 9.23 -5.18
C ASP A 1 7.39 8.34 -6.40
N ARG A 2 8.02 7.16 -6.31
CA ARG A 2 8.12 6.19 -7.43
C ARG A 2 6.80 5.87 -8.16
N MET A 3 5.67 5.76 -7.47
CA MET A 3 4.36 5.53 -8.13
C MET A 3 3.91 6.73 -8.98
N LEU A 4 4.18 7.95 -8.52
CA LEU A 4 3.84 9.17 -9.25
C LEU A 4 4.70 9.30 -10.52
N GLU A 5 6.00 9.03 -10.40
CA GLU A 5 6.94 8.99 -11.53
C GLU A 5 6.53 7.95 -12.59
N LYS A 6 5.87 6.88 -12.16
CA LYS A 6 5.36 5.82 -13.04
C LYS A 6 3.97 6.09 -13.62
N GLY A 7 3.37 7.25 -13.35
CA GLY A 7 2.08 7.62 -13.94
C GLY A 7 0.84 7.35 -13.08
N ALA A 8 0.97 7.20 -11.76
CA ALA A 8 -0.18 6.99 -10.88
C ALA A 8 -1.27 8.07 -10.99
N VAL A 9 -0.90 9.32 -11.30
CA VAL A 9 -1.88 10.39 -11.53
C VAL A 9 -2.75 10.08 -12.76
N ASP A 10 -2.16 9.57 -13.83
CA ASP A 10 -2.89 9.24 -15.05
C ASP A 10 -3.72 7.98 -14.89
N GLU A 11 -3.25 6.99 -14.12
CA GLU A 11 -4.05 5.83 -13.70
C GLU A 11 -5.31 6.27 -12.95
N VAL A 12 -5.20 7.19 -12.00
CA VAL A 12 -6.36 7.69 -11.23
C VAL A 12 -7.32 8.49 -12.12
N LYS A 13 -6.82 9.29 -13.07
CA LYS A 13 -7.68 9.98 -14.05
C LYS A 13 -8.46 8.98 -14.91
N GLN A 14 -7.80 7.93 -15.39
CA GLN A 14 -8.45 6.87 -16.17
C GLN A 14 -9.47 6.11 -15.32
N LEU A 15 -9.17 5.83 -14.06
CA LEU A 15 -10.10 5.19 -13.15
C LEU A 15 -11.34 6.08 -12.90
N ALA A 16 -11.15 7.38 -12.69
CA ALA A 16 -12.24 8.33 -12.47
C ALA A 16 -13.13 8.50 -13.71
N SER A 17 -12.56 8.43 -14.93
CA SER A 17 -13.32 8.59 -16.17
C SER A 17 -14.29 7.43 -16.45
N LEU A 18 -14.12 6.29 -15.77
CA LEU A 18 -15.07 5.16 -15.84
C LEU A 18 -16.43 5.47 -15.19
N GLY A 19 -16.56 6.58 -14.45
CA GLY A 19 -17.83 6.97 -13.84
C GLY A 19 -18.35 5.97 -12.80
N LEU A 20 -17.44 5.25 -12.16
CA LEU A 20 -17.76 4.21 -11.18
C LEU A 20 -18.31 4.82 -9.89
N ASP A 21 -19.13 4.04 -9.19
CA ASP A 21 -19.60 4.41 -7.87
C ASP A 21 -18.42 4.58 -6.89
N SER A 22 -18.35 5.75 -6.26
CA SER A 22 -17.36 6.12 -5.24
C SER A 22 -17.31 5.14 -4.06
N ASP A 23 -18.39 4.37 -3.84
CA ASP A 23 -18.47 3.41 -2.76
C ASP A 23 -17.76 2.08 -3.02
N LEU A 24 -17.34 1.82 -4.27
CA LEU A 24 -16.63 0.60 -4.63
C LEU A 24 -15.26 0.51 -3.95
N PRO A 25 -14.83 -0.69 -3.50
CA PRO A 25 -13.55 -0.88 -2.84
C PRO A 25 -12.33 -0.33 -3.62
N ALA A 26 -12.36 -0.44 -4.95
CA ALA A 26 -11.31 0.09 -5.82
C ALA A 26 -11.18 1.62 -5.71
N MET A 27 -12.31 2.33 -5.64
CA MET A 27 -12.36 3.79 -5.47
C MET A 27 -11.92 4.23 -4.07
N LYS A 28 -11.90 3.30 -3.12
CA LYS A 28 -11.47 3.52 -1.73
C LYS A 28 -10.00 3.19 -1.47
N ALA A 29 -9.27 2.74 -2.50
CA ALA A 29 -7.86 2.41 -2.38
C ALA A 29 -7.03 3.63 -1.95
N ILE A 30 -6.02 3.37 -1.13
CA ILE A 30 -5.09 4.42 -0.66
C ILE A 30 -4.36 5.00 -1.87
N GLY A 31 -4.34 6.32 -1.99
CA GLY A 31 -3.78 7.05 -3.11
C GLY A 31 -4.81 7.43 -4.16
N VAL A 32 -5.86 6.62 -4.39
CA VAL A 32 -6.92 6.94 -5.36
C VAL A 32 -7.72 8.15 -4.87
N ARG A 33 -8.23 8.09 -3.63
CA ARG A 33 -9.04 9.16 -3.04
C ARG A 33 -8.29 10.47 -2.93
N GLU A 34 -7.04 10.41 -2.47
CA GLU A 34 -6.22 11.60 -2.29
C GLU A 34 -5.89 12.27 -3.63
N LEU A 35 -5.49 11.48 -4.63
CA LEU A 35 -5.18 12.02 -5.95
C LEU A 35 -6.45 12.50 -6.68
N GLN A 36 -7.59 11.83 -6.49
CA GLN A 36 -8.87 12.26 -7.05
C GLN A 36 -9.31 13.61 -6.48
N ALA A 37 -9.17 13.83 -5.16
CA ALA A 37 -9.43 15.13 -4.54
C ALA A 37 -8.50 16.24 -5.06
N ALA A 38 -7.23 15.92 -5.33
CA ALA A 38 -6.32 16.88 -5.97
C ALA A 38 -6.72 17.19 -7.43
N ILE A 39 -7.14 16.18 -8.19
CA ILE A 39 -7.64 16.35 -9.57
C ILE A 39 -8.92 17.20 -9.60
N ALA A 40 -9.79 17.04 -8.60
CA ALA A 40 -11.01 17.84 -8.45
C ALA A 40 -10.75 19.28 -7.94
N GLY A 41 -9.51 19.60 -7.55
CA GLY A 41 -9.15 20.92 -7.02
C GLY A 41 -9.51 21.13 -5.55
N GLU A 42 -9.94 20.09 -4.84
CA GLU A 42 -10.28 20.13 -3.41
C GLU A 42 -9.04 20.17 -2.51
N LEU A 43 -7.92 19.64 -3.02
CA LEU A 43 -6.62 19.61 -2.34
C LEU A 43 -5.52 20.02 -3.32
N SER A 44 -4.40 20.53 -2.79
CA SER A 44 -3.19 20.67 -3.60
C SER A 44 -2.55 19.29 -3.85
N PHE A 45 -1.88 19.12 -5.00
CA PHE A 45 -1.12 17.89 -5.28
C PHE A 45 -0.10 17.54 -4.18
N PRO A 46 0.74 18.48 -3.69
CA PRO A 46 1.66 18.19 -2.59
C PRO A 46 0.95 17.68 -1.34
N GLU A 47 -0.19 18.26 -0.99
CA GLU A 47 -0.96 17.85 0.18
C GLU A 47 -1.58 16.44 -0.02
N ALA A 48 -2.15 16.17 -1.18
CA ALA A 48 -2.69 14.84 -1.51
C ALA A 48 -1.61 13.75 -1.45
N ILE A 49 -0.41 14.03 -1.98
CA ILE A 49 0.72 13.11 -1.95
C ILE A 49 1.13 12.81 -0.50
N GLU A 50 1.23 13.84 0.35
CA GLU A 50 1.58 13.63 1.75
C GLU A 50 0.50 12.88 2.51
N ARG A 51 -0.79 13.16 2.28
CA ARG A 51 -1.91 12.38 2.84
C ARG A 51 -1.84 10.91 2.42
N ALA A 52 -1.60 10.62 1.14
CA ALA A 52 -1.48 9.25 0.64
C ALA A 52 -0.29 8.50 1.28
N LYS A 53 0.86 9.18 1.46
CA LYS A 53 2.01 8.62 2.17
C LYS A 53 1.69 8.31 3.64
N ILE A 54 1.00 9.22 4.34
CA ILE A 54 0.57 9.01 5.73
C ILE A 54 -0.37 7.80 5.82
N ALA A 55 -1.40 7.75 4.96
CA ALA A 55 -2.36 6.66 4.91
C ALA A 55 -1.68 5.30 4.65
N THR A 56 -0.70 5.27 3.74
CA THR A 56 0.13 4.09 3.45
C THR A 56 0.89 3.61 4.69
N ARG A 57 1.55 4.52 5.43
CA ARG A 57 2.26 4.18 6.68
C ARG A 57 1.32 3.64 7.75
N GLN A 58 0.15 4.27 7.90
CA GLN A 58 -0.86 3.82 8.86
C GLN A 58 -1.39 2.43 8.49
N TYR A 59 -1.62 2.16 7.21
CA TYR A 59 -2.04 0.85 6.73
C TYR A 59 -0.97 -0.22 6.98
N ALA A 60 0.29 0.07 6.67
CA ALA A 60 1.41 -0.82 6.99
C ALA A 60 1.51 -1.12 8.51
N LYS A 61 1.30 -0.12 9.37
CA LYS A 61 1.24 -0.32 10.83
C LYS A 61 0.08 -1.23 11.24
N ARG A 62 -1.12 -1.04 10.66
CA ARG A 62 -2.28 -1.91 10.90
C ARG A 62 -2.01 -3.34 10.47
N GLN A 63 -1.44 -3.54 9.28
CA GLN A 63 -1.02 -4.84 8.76
C GLN A 63 -0.03 -5.52 9.71
N ALA A 64 1.03 -4.82 10.12
CA ALA A 64 2.03 -5.35 11.06
C ALA A 64 1.43 -5.72 12.43
N THR A 65 0.46 -4.94 12.91
CA THR A 65 -0.25 -5.23 14.16
C THR A 65 -1.14 -6.46 14.02
N TRP A 66 -1.89 -6.55 12.92
CA TRP A 66 -2.72 -7.71 12.62
C TRP A 66 -1.88 -8.99 12.53
N PHE A 67 -0.80 -8.98 11.75
CA PHE A 67 0.10 -10.12 11.63
C PHE A 67 0.68 -10.57 12.97
N ARG A 68 1.07 -9.64 13.85
CA ARG A 68 1.60 -9.98 15.19
C ARG A 68 0.59 -10.73 16.07
N HIS A 69 -0.70 -10.44 15.93
CA HIS A 69 -1.75 -11.07 16.74
C HIS A 69 -2.30 -12.35 16.12
N GLN A 70 -2.16 -12.52 14.80
CA GLN A 70 -2.67 -13.69 14.09
C GLN A 70 -1.62 -14.77 13.88
N LEU A 71 -0.34 -14.40 13.83
CA LEU A 71 0.76 -15.29 13.51
C LEU A 71 1.62 -15.47 14.77
N GLY A 72 1.88 -16.72 15.13
CA GLY A 72 2.61 -17.08 16.34
C GLY A 72 4.11 -16.78 16.26
N PRO A 73 4.87 -17.15 17.31
CA PRO A 73 6.31 -16.92 17.39
C PRO A 73 7.11 -17.60 16.27
N GLU A 74 6.56 -18.63 15.64
CA GLU A 74 7.13 -19.33 14.49
C GLU A 74 7.16 -18.50 13.20
N TRP A 75 6.48 -17.35 13.16
CA TRP A 75 6.44 -16.52 11.96
C TRP A 75 7.78 -15.85 11.64
N LEU A 76 8.39 -16.27 10.52
CA LEU A 76 9.62 -15.70 10.02
C LEU A 76 9.43 -14.26 9.51
N ARG A 77 10.15 -13.31 10.11
CA ARG A 77 10.17 -11.91 9.66
C ARG A 77 11.45 -11.62 8.91
N LEU A 78 11.32 -11.35 7.62
CA LEU A 78 12.44 -10.95 6.77
C LEU A 78 12.71 -9.45 6.92
N ARG A 79 13.96 -9.10 7.13
CA ARG A 79 14.52 -7.75 7.03
C ARG A 79 14.92 -7.46 5.59
N PRO A 80 15.03 -6.19 5.19
CA PRO A 80 15.43 -5.82 3.84
C PRO A 80 16.77 -6.43 3.38
N ASP A 81 17.68 -6.66 4.34
CA ASP A 81 19.02 -7.22 4.07
C ASP A 81 19.04 -8.76 4.09
N ASP A 82 17.92 -9.41 4.46
CA ASP A 82 17.86 -10.86 4.51
C ASP A 82 17.84 -11.45 3.09
N ARG A 83 18.68 -12.45 2.86
CA ARG A 83 18.65 -13.23 1.61
C ARG A 83 17.44 -14.16 1.65
N ALA A 84 16.28 -13.63 1.27
CA ALA A 84 15.00 -14.34 1.30
C ALA A 84 15.08 -15.79 0.79
N GLY A 85 15.80 -16.05 -0.31
CA GLY A 85 15.94 -17.41 -0.86
C GLY A 85 16.65 -18.41 0.06
N SER A 86 17.70 -17.99 0.78
CA SER A 86 18.41 -18.85 1.74
C SER A 86 17.58 -19.05 3.00
N THR A 87 17.07 -17.96 3.56
CA THR A 87 16.33 -17.98 4.83
C THR A 87 15.04 -18.77 4.73
N ILE A 88 14.34 -18.71 3.58
CA ILE A 88 13.14 -19.51 3.34
C ILE A 88 13.50 -21.00 3.24
N SER A 89 14.57 -21.36 2.52
CA SER A 89 15.01 -22.77 2.40
C SER A 89 15.41 -23.38 3.76
N ASP A 90 16.10 -22.62 4.61
CA ASP A 90 16.52 -23.05 5.95
C ASP A 90 15.33 -23.24 6.91
N ALA A 91 14.33 -22.36 6.80
CA ALA A 91 13.11 -22.45 7.59
C ALA A 91 12.26 -23.68 7.24
N PHE A 92 12.20 -24.09 5.97
CA PHE A 92 11.49 -25.30 5.57
C PHE A 92 12.25 -26.59 5.91
N SER A 93 13.58 -26.54 6.00
CA SER A 93 14.42 -27.72 6.29
C SER A 93 14.46 -28.11 7.78
N SER A 94 14.17 -27.17 8.68
CA SER A 94 14.20 -27.39 10.14
C SER A 94 12.86 -27.83 10.75
N ALA A 95 11.80 -27.93 9.93
CA ALA A 95 10.45 -28.34 10.34
C ALA A 95 10.13 -29.83 10.09
N THR A 96 11.13 -30.63 9.68
CA THR A 96 11.04 -32.10 9.47
C THR A 96 11.91 -32.80 10.50
#